data_AF-A0A6I9NMD7-F1
#
_entry.id   AF-A0A6I9NMD7-F1
#
_cell.length_a   1.000
_cell.length_b   1.000
_cell.length_c   1.000
_cell.angle_alpha   90.00
_cell.angle_beta   90.00
_cell.angle_gamma   90.00
#
_symmetry.space_group_name_H-M   'P 1'
#
loop_
_entity.id
_entity.type
_entity.pdbx_description
1 polymer ?
#
loop_
_entity_poly.entity_id
_entity_poly.type
_entity_poly.pdbx_seq_one_letter_code
_entity_poly.pdbx_strand_id
1 'polypeptide(L)'
;RHCDIHQMTGNYMWDESSKKEFLIGTNPDSLMPLWWDGSEPLWVTLQKLGKKVFMYYWPGCEVEILSVRPSFCEKYVYNPSEKNLTDSIENALNVIRSGQAGMTAIYYEKIDVEGHHFGPDSPQVRTAVQQLDLAIQTLNRKIKEKNMVNQLNIILFSDHGMTKIQWMEKVIELDQYINMSSIAKMMDRGPVVSLWPQDNMYQEVRLCSLLRGQAGPMF
;
A
#
# COMPACT_ATOMS: atom_id res chain seq x y z
N ARG A 1 -8.89 -10.74 6.48
CA ARG A 1 -10.08 -9.89 6.69
C ARG A 1 -10.25 -9.07 5.42
N HIS A 2 -11.47 -8.88 4.92
CA HIS A 2 -11.74 -8.02 3.76
C HIS A 2 -11.74 -6.53 4.16
N CYS A 3 -11.72 -5.61 3.19
CA CYS A 3 -11.58 -4.17 3.43
C CYS A 3 -12.74 -3.55 4.19
N ASP A 4 -13.95 -4.09 4.00
CA ASP A 4 -15.16 -3.75 4.74
C ASP A 4 -15.12 -4.17 6.21
N ILE A 5 -14.15 -4.99 6.61
CA ILE A 5 -13.91 -5.39 8.00
C ILE A 5 -12.76 -4.58 8.60
N HIS A 6 -11.61 -4.46 7.91
CA HIS A 6 -10.47 -3.73 8.46
C HIS A 6 -10.53 -2.21 8.26
N GLN A 7 -11.52 -1.70 7.53
CA GLN A 7 -11.85 -0.28 7.33
C GLN A 7 -10.87 0.57 6.51
N MET A 8 -9.75 0.00 6.04
CA MET A 8 -8.92 0.64 5.02
C MET A 8 -9.44 0.26 3.63
N THR A 9 -10.35 1.07 3.09
CA THR A 9 -11.08 0.77 1.84
C THR A 9 -10.50 1.42 0.59
N GLY A 10 -9.52 2.31 0.73
CA GLY A 10 -8.86 2.94 -0.41
C GLY A 10 -7.59 3.69 -0.01
N ASN A 11 -6.80 4.06 -1.03
CA ASN A 11 -5.60 4.90 -0.84
C ASN A 11 -5.97 6.32 -0.43
N TYR A 12 -7.15 6.79 -0.84
CA TYR A 12 -7.70 8.08 -0.46
C TYR A 12 -9.05 7.87 0.21
N MET A 13 -9.16 8.27 1.47
CA MET A 13 -10.41 8.14 2.25
C MET A 13 -10.77 9.46 2.91
N TRP A 14 -12.08 9.66 3.13
CA TRP A 14 -12.61 10.83 3.82
C TRP A 14 -13.66 10.38 4.83
N ASP A 15 -13.53 10.86 6.06
CA ASP A 15 -14.52 10.65 7.10
C ASP A 15 -15.42 11.87 7.13
N GLU A 16 -16.67 11.68 6.73
CA GLU A 16 -17.65 12.75 6.64
C GLU A 16 -17.93 13.41 8.01
N SER A 17 -17.82 12.65 9.10
CA SER A 17 -18.17 13.15 10.44
C SER A 17 -17.11 14.11 10.99
N SER A 18 -15.84 13.71 10.98
CA SER A 18 -14.72 14.55 11.45
C SER A 18 -14.14 15.46 10.36
N LYS A 19 -14.57 15.27 9.10
CA LYS A 19 -14.03 15.92 7.90
C LYS A 19 -12.54 15.62 7.65
N LYS A 20 -12.00 14.57 8.27
CA LYS A 20 -10.60 14.17 8.16
C LYS A 20 -10.35 13.36 6.90
N GLU A 21 -9.13 13.45 6.41
CA GLU A 21 -8.71 12.83 5.16
C GLU A 21 -7.53 11.90 5.39
N PHE A 22 -7.57 10.74 4.75
CA PHE A 22 -6.42 9.87 4.53
C PHE A 22 -5.98 10.08 3.08
N LEU A 23 -4.79 10.64 2.86
CA LEU A 23 -4.28 10.99 1.53
C LEU A 23 -3.04 10.13 1.22
N ILE A 24 -3.26 8.84 0.97
CA ILE A 24 -2.23 7.83 0.69
C ILE A 24 -1.06 7.87 1.69
N GLY A 25 -1.36 8.17 2.97
CA GLY A 25 -0.36 8.28 4.02
C GLY A 25 0.46 9.58 4.05
N THR A 26 0.24 10.52 3.12
CA THR A 26 1.10 11.71 2.94
C THR A 26 0.76 12.88 3.87
N ASN A 27 -0.49 13.01 4.31
CA ASN A 27 -0.92 14.08 5.20
C ASN A 27 -0.87 13.66 6.68
N PRO A 28 -0.71 14.60 7.64
CA PRO A 28 -0.61 14.26 9.06
C PRO A 28 -1.82 13.51 9.61
N ASP A 29 -3.03 13.79 9.11
CA ASP A 29 -4.25 13.11 9.56
C ASP A 29 -4.27 11.62 9.14
N SER A 30 -3.45 11.19 8.17
CA SER A 30 -3.30 9.75 7.85
C SER A 30 -2.70 8.94 9.01
N LEU A 31 -2.03 9.58 9.97
CA LEU A 31 -1.48 8.94 11.16
C LEU A 31 -2.51 8.75 12.28
N MET A 32 -3.74 9.24 12.10
CA MET A 32 -4.79 9.10 13.11
C MET A 32 -5.21 7.63 13.25
N PRO A 33 -5.33 7.10 14.49
CA PRO A 33 -5.83 5.74 14.72
C PRO A 33 -7.20 5.44 14.11
N LEU A 34 -8.01 6.49 13.84
CA LEU A 34 -9.28 6.43 13.09
C LEU A 34 -9.21 5.52 11.86
N TRP A 35 -8.12 5.57 11.10
CA TRP A 35 -7.98 4.81 9.84
C TRP A 35 -7.49 3.38 10.03
N TRP A 36 -6.88 3.07 11.18
CA TRP A 36 -6.09 1.86 11.39
C TRP A 36 -6.68 0.92 12.43
N ASP A 37 -7.46 1.45 13.38
CA ASP A 37 -7.99 0.71 14.53
C ASP A 37 -9.18 -0.21 14.19
N GLY A 38 -9.68 -0.16 12.95
CA GLY A 38 -10.77 -1.04 12.48
C GLY A 38 -10.45 -2.53 12.59
N SER A 39 -9.16 -2.90 12.63
CA SER A 39 -8.72 -4.28 12.82
C SER A 39 -7.27 -4.37 13.26
N GLU A 40 -6.99 -5.21 14.27
CA GLU A 40 -5.60 -5.48 14.68
C GLU A 40 -4.78 -6.18 13.57
N PRO A 41 -3.69 -5.58 13.06
CA PRO A 41 -2.78 -6.23 12.14
C PRO A 41 -1.83 -7.18 12.88
N LEU A 42 -1.27 -8.16 12.16
CA LEU A 42 -0.45 -9.23 12.73
C LEU A 42 0.72 -8.71 13.60
N TRP A 43 1.38 -7.63 13.18
CA TRP A 43 2.52 -7.09 13.93
C TRP A 43 2.11 -6.54 15.30
N VAL A 44 0.90 -5.97 15.43
CA VAL A 44 0.36 -5.50 16.71
C VAL A 44 0.11 -6.70 17.63
N THR A 45 -0.49 -7.77 17.11
CA THR A 45 -0.70 -9.02 17.87
C THR A 45 0.61 -9.57 18.41
N LEU A 46 1.66 -9.61 17.57
CA LEU A 46 2.98 -10.07 17.98
C LEU A 46 3.58 -9.20 19.08
N GLN A 47 3.51 -7.88 18.95
CA GLN A 47 3.96 -6.94 19.99
C GLN A 47 3.21 -7.15 21.31
N LYS A 48 1.88 -7.33 21.27
CA LYS A 48 1.06 -7.61 22.46
C LYS A 48 1.41 -8.95 23.12
N LEU A 49 1.82 -9.94 22.33
CA LEU A 49 2.32 -11.24 22.81
C LEU A 49 3.80 -11.20 23.24
N GLY A 50 4.40 -10.02 23.36
CA GLY A 50 5.79 -9.85 23.81
C GLY A 50 6.85 -10.20 22.76
N LYS A 51 6.46 -10.42 21.49
CA LYS A 51 7.40 -10.60 20.38
C LYS A 51 7.77 -9.24 19.80
N LYS A 52 9.07 -8.97 19.70
CA LYS A 52 9.56 -7.73 19.08
C LYS A 52 9.44 -7.80 17.56
N VAL A 53 8.91 -6.74 16.96
CA VAL A 53 8.74 -6.62 15.50
C VAL A 53 9.59 -5.46 14.96
N PHE A 54 10.31 -5.72 13.88
CA PHE A 54 11.14 -4.74 13.17
C PHE A 54 10.59 -4.55 11.75
N MET A 55 10.31 -3.32 11.35
CA MET A 55 9.69 -3.03 10.06
C MET A 55 10.57 -2.04 9.29
N TYR A 56 10.78 -2.32 8.01
CA TYR A 56 11.59 -1.52 7.09
C TYR A 56 10.72 -1.06 5.93
N TYR A 57 10.50 0.24 5.84
CA TYR A 57 9.73 0.95 4.82
C TYR A 57 8.26 0.56 4.69
N TRP A 58 7.75 -0.30 5.58
CA TRP A 58 6.38 -0.82 5.54
C TRP A 58 5.36 0.28 5.89
N PRO A 59 4.48 0.70 4.96
CA PRO A 59 3.49 1.74 5.23
C PRO A 59 2.61 1.38 6.43
N GLY A 60 2.52 2.29 7.41
CA GLY A 60 1.79 2.07 8.66
C GLY A 60 2.64 1.59 9.83
N CYS A 61 3.94 1.28 9.65
CA CYS A 61 4.82 0.99 10.80
C CYS A 61 5.04 2.22 11.69
N GLU A 62 4.91 3.41 11.11
CA GLU A 62 5.06 4.71 11.74
C GLU A 62 3.81 5.15 12.54
N VAL A 63 2.72 4.39 12.45
CA VAL A 63 1.44 4.68 13.09
C VAL A 63 1.37 3.96 14.44
N GLU A 64 0.71 4.60 15.41
CA GLU A 64 0.29 3.90 16.62
C GLU A 64 -1.08 3.27 16.37
N ILE A 65 -1.11 1.94 16.28
CA ILE A 65 -2.33 1.18 15.97
C ILE A 65 -2.76 0.45 17.23
N LEU A 66 -3.98 0.71 17.70
CA LEU A 66 -4.54 0.16 18.94
C LEU A 66 -3.61 0.37 20.15
N SER A 67 -3.02 1.56 20.24
CA SER A 67 -2.04 1.96 21.26
C SER A 67 -0.75 1.14 21.28
N VAL A 68 -0.38 0.53 20.16
CA VAL A 68 0.86 -0.25 20.02
C VAL A 68 1.69 0.28 18.85
N ARG A 69 3.02 0.22 19.01
CA ARG A 69 4.02 0.51 17.97
C ARG A 69 4.98 -0.66 17.80
N PRO A 70 5.56 -0.88 16.61
CA PRO A 70 6.59 -1.89 16.44
C PRO A 70 7.83 -1.51 17.26
N SER A 71 8.65 -2.49 17.59
CA SER A 71 9.92 -2.27 18.32
C SER A 71 10.91 -1.44 17.51
N PHE A 72 10.80 -1.47 16.18
CA PHE A 72 11.56 -0.64 15.27
C PHE A 72 10.74 -0.40 13.98
N CYS A 73 10.77 0.83 13.49
CA CYS A 73 10.19 1.22 12.20
C CYS A 73 11.16 2.16 11.49
N GLU A 74 11.72 1.69 10.38
CA GLU A 74 12.31 2.57 9.38
C GLU A 74 11.18 3.03 8.46
N LYS A 75 10.85 4.32 8.49
CA LYS A 75 9.67 4.87 7.79
C LYS A 75 9.79 4.70 6.28
N TYR A 76 8.64 4.55 5.63
CA TYR A 76 8.52 4.50 4.17
C TYR A 76 9.32 5.63 3.48
N VAL A 77 9.91 5.28 2.34
CA VAL A 77 10.52 6.22 1.40
C VAL A 77 10.04 5.87 0.00
N TYR A 78 9.74 6.90 -0.80
CA TYR A 78 9.32 6.71 -2.18
C TYR A 78 10.49 6.16 -3.02
N ASN A 79 10.20 5.14 -3.85
CA ASN A 79 11.16 4.59 -4.81
C ASN A 79 12.52 4.19 -4.15
N PRO A 80 12.51 3.26 -3.17
CA PRO A 80 13.70 2.88 -2.42
C PRO A 80 14.80 2.35 -3.34
N SER A 81 16.05 2.75 -3.05
CA SER A 81 17.21 2.28 -3.81
C SER A 81 17.51 0.80 -3.57
N GLU A 82 18.29 0.18 -4.46
CA GLU A 82 18.82 -1.17 -4.23
C GLU A 82 19.61 -1.27 -2.91
N LYS A 83 20.30 -0.18 -2.52
CA LYS A 83 21.00 -0.09 -1.24
C LYS A 83 20.02 -0.17 -0.07
N ASN A 84 18.87 0.51 -0.14
CA ASN A 84 17.84 0.43 0.90
C ASN A 84 17.33 -1.02 1.08
N LEU A 85 17.07 -1.72 -0.03
CA LEU A 85 16.62 -3.11 0.01
C LEU A 85 17.69 -4.06 0.58
N THR A 86 18.95 -3.94 0.12
CA THR A 86 20.03 -4.83 0.57
C THR A 86 20.45 -4.58 2.01
N ASP A 87 20.47 -3.32 2.46
CA ASP A 87 20.72 -2.95 3.86
C ASP A 87 19.61 -3.45 4.79
N SER A 88 18.34 -3.26 4.41
CA SER A 88 17.20 -3.75 5.21
C SER A 88 17.19 -5.27 5.33
N ILE A 89 17.53 -6.01 4.25
CA ILE A 89 17.72 -7.46 4.30
C ILE A 89 18.82 -7.86 5.30
N GLU A 90 20.00 -7.22 5.24
CA GLU A 90 21.10 -7.54 6.16
C GLU A 90 20.72 -7.23 7.61
N ASN A 91 20.11 -6.07 7.85
CA ASN A 91 19.66 -5.65 9.18
C ASN A 91 18.60 -6.60 9.73
N ALA A 92 17.60 -6.97 8.92
CA ALA A 92 16.56 -7.92 9.29
C ALA A 92 17.15 -9.29 9.70
N LEU A 93 18.05 -9.85 8.89
CA LEU A 93 18.72 -11.11 9.23
C LEU A 93 19.52 -10.99 10.55
N ASN A 94 20.20 -9.87 10.77
CA ASN A 94 20.99 -9.65 11.98
C ASN A 94 20.12 -9.60 13.24
N VAL A 95 18.99 -8.88 13.21
CA VAL A 95 18.10 -8.77 14.38
C VAL A 95 17.30 -10.04 14.65
N ILE A 96 16.97 -10.83 13.62
CA ILE A 96 16.39 -12.17 13.82
C ILE A 96 17.45 -13.09 14.44
N ARG A 97 18.67 -13.13 13.87
CA ARG A 97 19.74 -14.03 14.35
C ARG A 97 20.15 -13.75 15.79
N SER A 98 20.17 -12.49 16.21
CA SER A 98 20.49 -12.12 17.59
C SER A 98 19.35 -12.40 18.58
N GLY A 99 18.17 -12.82 18.11
CA GLY A 99 16.97 -12.98 18.93
C GLY A 99 16.33 -11.65 19.33
N GLN A 100 16.78 -10.52 18.78
CA GLN A 100 16.24 -9.19 19.07
C GLN A 100 14.84 -8.99 18.46
N ALA A 101 14.54 -9.65 17.33
CA ALA A 101 13.24 -9.62 16.68
C ALA A 101 12.67 -11.03 16.53
N GLY A 102 11.35 -11.16 16.71
CA GLY A 102 10.60 -12.37 16.38
C GLY A 102 9.98 -12.33 14.98
N MET A 103 9.87 -11.15 14.38
CA MET A 103 9.43 -10.94 13.00
C MET A 103 10.09 -9.68 12.44
N THR A 104 10.45 -9.75 11.17
CA THR A 104 10.86 -8.60 10.37
C THR A 104 9.96 -8.47 9.14
N ALA A 105 9.61 -7.24 8.75
CA ALA A 105 8.87 -6.97 7.51
C ALA A 105 9.62 -5.91 6.69
N ILE A 106 9.75 -6.12 5.38
CA ILE A 106 10.43 -5.21 4.45
C ILE A 106 9.46 -4.92 3.31
N TYR A 107 9.27 -3.65 2.98
CA TYR A 107 8.50 -3.20 1.83
C TYR A 107 9.41 -2.66 0.73
N TYR A 108 9.05 -2.91 -0.54
CA TYR A 108 9.83 -2.50 -1.71
C TYR A 108 8.90 -2.15 -2.88
N GLU A 109 9.00 -0.91 -3.38
CA GLU A 109 8.03 -0.32 -4.31
C GLU A 109 8.52 -0.24 -5.76
N LYS A 110 9.81 -0.44 -6.03
CA LYS A 110 10.45 -0.08 -7.30
C LYS A 110 9.71 -0.64 -8.53
N ILE A 111 9.25 -1.88 -8.46
CA ILE A 111 8.55 -2.55 -9.56
C ILE A 111 7.23 -1.84 -9.90
N ASP A 112 6.49 -1.41 -8.88
CA ASP A 112 5.25 -0.65 -9.03
C ASP A 112 5.50 0.72 -9.68
N VAL A 113 6.52 1.44 -9.22
CA VAL A 113 6.95 2.73 -9.79
C VAL A 113 7.27 2.62 -11.28
N GLU A 114 8.09 1.63 -11.67
CA GLU A 114 8.43 1.43 -13.08
C GLU A 114 7.22 0.95 -13.90
N GLY A 115 6.32 0.16 -13.29
CA GLY A 115 5.07 -0.30 -13.90
C GLY A 115 4.13 0.86 -14.22
N HIS A 116 3.97 1.81 -13.30
CA HIS A 116 3.18 3.02 -13.49
C HIS A 116 3.76 3.94 -14.57
N HIS A 117 5.08 4.16 -14.58
CA HIS A 117 5.71 5.10 -15.51
C HIS A 117 5.84 4.55 -16.95
N PHE A 118 6.12 3.27 -17.10
CA PHE A 118 6.50 2.68 -18.39
C PHE A 118 5.57 1.57 -18.88
N GLY A 119 4.64 1.11 -18.03
CA GLY A 119 3.74 0.00 -18.31
C GLY A 119 4.34 -1.37 -17.94
N PRO A 120 3.47 -2.38 -17.71
CA PRO A 120 3.87 -3.68 -17.14
C PRO A 120 4.82 -4.50 -18.01
N ASP A 121 4.78 -4.33 -19.34
CA ASP A 121 5.62 -5.10 -20.29
C ASP A 121 6.95 -4.41 -20.64
N SER A 122 7.27 -3.32 -19.95
CA SER A 122 8.41 -2.46 -20.28
C SER A 122 9.77 -3.09 -19.92
N PRO A 123 10.86 -2.70 -20.63
CA PRO A 123 12.22 -3.03 -20.20
C PRO A 123 12.54 -2.57 -18.77
N GLN A 124 11.96 -1.47 -18.30
CA GLN A 124 12.18 -0.89 -16.98
C GLN A 124 11.63 -1.80 -15.88
N VAL A 125 10.41 -2.32 -16.05
CA VAL A 125 9.86 -3.34 -15.14
C VAL A 125 10.72 -4.59 -15.16
N ARG A 126 11.16 -5.06 -16.33
CA ARG A 126 12.08 -6.22 -16.42
C ARG A 126 13.37 -5.99 -15.63
N THR A 127 13.97 -4.81 -15.76
CA THR A 127 15.19 -4.44 -15.02
C THR A 127 14.92 -4.38 -13.51
N ALA A 128 13.82 -3.78 -13.06
CA ALA A 128 13.46 -3.71 -11.65
C ALA A 128 13.23 -5.12 -11.04
N VAL A 129 12.60 -6.03 -11.79
CA VAL A 129 12.43 -7.44 -11.38
C VAL A 129 13.77 -8.15 -11.29
N GLN A 130 14.69 -7.94 -12.25
CA GLN A 130 16.05 -8.50 -12.19
C GLN A 130 16.83 -8.00 -10.97
N GLN A 131 16.70 -6.72 -10.61
CA GLN A 131 17.31 -6.16 -9.41
C GLN A 131 16.76 -6.78 -8.12
N LEU A 132 15.44 -6.99 -8.05
CA LEU A 132 14.83 -7.71 -6.92
C LEU A 132 15.34 -9.16 -6.86
N ASP A 133 15.42 -9.87 -7.98
CA ASP A 133 15.95 -11.24 -8.02
C ASP A 133 17.39 -11.32 -7.48
N LEU A 134 18.26 -10.39 -7.85
CA LEU A 134 19.63 -10.29 -7.31
C LEU A 134 19.65 -10.05 -5.79
N ALA A 135 18.73 -9.23 -5.27
CA ALA A 135 18.59 -9.02 -3.83
C ALA A 135 18.12 -10.30 -3.12
N ILE A 136 17.21 -11.07 -3.71
CA ILE A 136 16.76 -12.37 -3.17
C ILE A 136 17.88 -13.42 -3.22
N GLN A 137 18.70 -13.45 -4.28
CA GLN A 137 19.91 -14.28 -4.31
C GLN A 137 20.88 -13.91 -3.17
N THR A 138 21.02 -12.61 -2.90
CA THR A 138 21.83 -12.10 -1.79
C THR A 138 21.26 -12.51 -0.43
N LEU A 139 19.94 -12.43 -0.23
CA LEU A 139 19.24 -12.92 0.96
C LEU A 139 19.54 -14.41 1.18
N ASN A 140 19.36 -15.24 0.16
CA ASN A 140 19.62 -16.68 0.24
C ASN A 140 21.08 -17.00 0.60
N ARG A 141 22.03 -16.29 0.00
CA ARG A 141 23.45 -16.43 0.33
C ARG A 141 23.74 -16.06 1.78
N LYS A 142 23.24 -14.90 2.25
CA LYS A 142 23.44 -14.43 3.63
C LYS A 142 22.82 -15.36 4.67
N ILE A 143 21.67 -15.96 4.38
CA ILE A 143 21.05 -16.98 5.27
C ILE A 143 21.98 -18.18 5.46
N LYS A 144 22.60 -18.67 4.37
CA LYS A 144 23.57 -19.77 4.44
C LYS A 144 24.83 -19.36 5.19
N GLU A 145 25.41 -18.19 4.88
CA GLU A 145 26.59 -17.65 5.58
C GLU A 145 26.35 -17.46 7.08
N LYS A 146 25.12 -17.14 7.48
CA LYS A 146 24.72 -16.96 8.88
C LYS A 146 24.22 -18.24 9.55
N ASN A 147 24.21 -19.40 8.86
CA ASN A 147 23.70 -20.69 9.34
C ASN A 147 22.21 -20.66 9.79
N MET A 148 21.38 -19.89 9.09
CA MET A 148 19.96 -19.66 9.47
C MET A 148 18.96 -20.50 8.66
N VAL A 149 19.43 -21.42 7.79
CA VAL A 149 18.58 -22.16 6.82
C VAL A 149 17.39 -22.88 7.49
N ASN A 150 17.59 -23.45 8.68
CA ASN A 150 16.55 -24.18 9.42
C ASN A 150 15.97 -23.36 10.60
N GLN A 151 16.23 -22.06 10.65
CA GLN A 151 15.86 -21.19 11.78
C GLN A 151 14.95 -20.03 11.36
N LEU A 152 14.72 -19.85 10.05
CA LEU A 152 13.97 -18.74 9.48
C LEU A 152 12.95 -19.23 8.46
N ASN A 153 11.73 -18.71 8.53
CA ASN A 153 10.76 -18.79 7.45
C ASN A 153 10.73 -17.44 6.72
N ILE A 154 10.64 -17.48 5.39
CA ILE A 154 10.50 -16.29 4.54
C ILE A 154 9.18 -16.39 3.80
N ILE A 155 8.41 -15.30 3.80
CA ILE A 155 7.20 -15.16 3.02
C ILE A 155 7.39 -13.95 2.11
N LEU A 156 7.16 -14.13 0.82
CA LEU A 156 7.18 -13.07 -0.19
C LEU A 156 5.81 -13.02 -0.87
N PHE A 157 5.25 -11.82 -1.00
CA PHE A 157 3.95 -11.58 -1.64
C PHE A 157 3.91 -10.16 -2.20
N SER A 158 2.96 -9.91 -3.09
CA SER A 158 2.56 -8.56 -3.51
C SER A 158 1.14 -8.28 -3.04
N ASP A 159 0.79 -7.00 -2.98
CA ASP A 159 -0.55 -6.48 -2.70
C ASP A 159 -1.46 -6.51 -3.95
N HIS A 160 -0.90 -6.24 -5.13
CA HIS A 160 -1.64 -6.32 -6.40
C HIS A 160 -0.75 -6.64 -7.62
N GLY A 161 -1.37 -6.64 -8.81
CA GLY A 161 -0.70 -6.70 -10.12
C GLY A 161 -0.71 -5.33 -10.82
N MET A 162 -0.43 -5.30 -12.13
CA MET A 162 -0.40 -4.07 -12.93
C MET A 162 -1.00 -4.31 -14.33
N THR A 163 -1.66 -3.30 -14.90
CA THR A 163 -2.23 -3.37 -16.27
C THR A 163 -1.92 -2.10 -17.06
N LYS A 164 -2.04 -2.19 -18.40
CA LYS A 164 -1.86 -1.05 -19.29
C LYS A 164 -3.05 -0.09 -19.19
N ILE A 165 -2.76 1.19 -19.33
CA ILE A 165 -3.73 2.28 -19.43
C ILE A 165 -3.49 3.07 -20.71
N GLN A 166 -4.53 3.71 -21.26
CA GLN A 166 -4.45 4.46 -22.52
C GLN A 166 -4.87 5.91 -22.30
N TRP A 167 -3.90 6.77 -22.01
CA TRP A 167 -4.09 8.22 -21.95
C TRP A 167 -4.01 8.80 -23.37
N MET A 168 -4.97 9.57 -23.89
CA MET A 168 -6.25 9.99 -23.30
C MET A 168 -7.46 9.17 -23.79
N GLU A 169 -7.25 8.13 -24.60
CA GLU A 169 -8.34 7.39 -25.29
C GLU A 169 -9.33 6.69 -24.34
N LYS A 170 -8.89 6.24 -23.17
CA LYS A 170 -9.72 5.51 -22.19
C LYS A 170 -9.89 6.27 -20.88
N VAL A 171 -9.85 7.60 -20.93
CA VAL A 171 -10.06 8.46 -19.75
C VAL A 171 -11.52 8.90 -19.70
N ILE A 172 -12.12 8.82 -18.51
CA ILE A 172 -13.44 9.39 -18.23
C ILE A 172 -13.23 10.66 -17.41
N GLU A 173 -13.57 11.81 -18.01
CA GLU A 173 -13.54 13.11 -17.35
C GLU A 173 -14.92 13.40 -16.75
N LEU A 174 -15.03 13.39 -15.42
CA LEU A 174 -16.33 13.48 -14.73
C LEU A 174 -17.08 14.80 -15.01
N ASP A 175 -16.37 15.91 -15.21
CA ASP A 175 -16.94 17.22 -15.50
C ASP A 175 -17.66 17.31 -16.85
N GLN A 176 -17.42 16.35 -17.76
CA GLN A 176 -18.18 16.19 -19.00
C GLN A 176 -19.56 15.55 -18.77
N TYR A 177 -19.81 14.95 -17.60
CA TYR A 177 -21.01 14.15 -17.31
C TYR A 177 -21.81 14.65 -16.11
N ILE A 178 -21.15 15.27 -15.13
CA ILE A 178 -21.78 15.78 -13.92
C ILE A 178 -21.31 17.20 -13.62
N ASN A 179 -22.20 18.01 -13.05
CA ASN A 179 -21.82 19.31 -12.55
C ASN A 179 -20.94 19.14 -11.30
N MET A 180 -19.64 19.45 -11.40
CA MET A 180 -18.71 19.27 -10.29
C MET A 180 -19.03 20.11 -9.05
N SER A 181 -19.83 21.18 -9.19
CA SER A 181 -20.33 21.94 -8.02
C SER A 181 -21.34 21.14 -7.16
N SER A 182 -21.89 20.06 -7.71
CA SER A 182 -22.80 19.14 -7.02
C SER A 182 -22.06 18.08 -6.20
N ILE A 183 -20.72 18.05 -6.24
CA ILE A 183 -19.87 17.11 -5.50
C ILE A 183 -19.26 17.84 -4.30
N ALA A 184 -19.57 17.38 -3.10
CA ALA A 184 -19.00 17.89 -1.86
C ALA A 184 -17.57 17.38 -1.64
N LYS A 185 -17.30 16.11 -1.97
CA LYS A 185 -15.96 15.52 -1.88
C LYS A 185 -15.74 14.47 -2.97
N MET A 186 -14.52 14.42 -3.47
CA MET A 186 -14.03 13.36 -4.34
C MET A 186 -12.71 12.84 -3.78
N MET A 187 -12.56 11.52 -3.69
CA MET A 187 -11.33 10.87 -3.27
C MET A 187 -10.84 9.92 -4.35
N ASP A 188 -9.52 9.96 -4.57
CA ASP A 188 -8.79 9.21 -5.60
C ASP A 188 -9.06 9.66 -7.06
N ARG A 189 -8.25 9.12 -7.98
CA ARG A 189 -8.41 9.18 -9.44
C ARG A 189 -7.92 7.87 -10.02
N GLY A 190 -8.62 7.35 -11.03
CA GLY A 190 -8.22 6.13 -11.74
C GLY A 190 -9.32 5.07 -11.66
N PRO A 191 -8.99 3.80 -11.32
CA PRO A 191 -9.92 2.68 -11.47
C PRO A 191 -11.08 2.70 -10.46
N VAL A 192 -10.90 3.29 -9.28
CA VAL A 192 -11.93 3.39 -8.23
C VAL A 192 -11.89 4.80 -7.67
N VAL A 193 -13.01 5.52 -7.76
CA VAL A 193 -13.15 6.90 -7.27
C VAL A 193 -14.34 6.94 -6.33
N SER A 194 -14.16 7.56 -5.16
CA SER A 194 -15.25 7.76 -4.20
C SER A 194 -15.80 9.18 -4.33
N LEU A 195 -17.13 9.30 -4.42
CA LEU A 195 -17.84 10.57 -4.59
C LEU A 195 -18.85 10.76 -3.46
N TRP A 196 -18.81 11.94 -2.84
CA TRP A 196 -19.83 12.43 -1.92
C TRP A 196 -20.57 13.59 -2.58
N PRO A 197 -21.83 13.41 -2.99
CA PRO A 197 -22.68 14.49 -3.50
C PRO A 197 -22.98 15.53 -2.42
N GLN A 198 -23.33 16.76 -2.83
CA GLN A 198 -24.00 17.72 -1.96
C GLN A 198 -25.38 17.19 -1.53
N ASP A 199 -25.91 17.72 -0.42
CA ASP A 199 -27.25 17.40 0.05
C ASP A 199 -28.29 17.55 -1.07
N ASN A 200 -29.18 16.57 -1.22
CA ASN A 200 -30.20 16.44 -2.28
C ASN A 200 -29.69 16.17 -3.71
N MET A 201 -28.38 16.09 -3.96
CA MET A 201 -27.83 15.82 -5.31
C MET A 201 -27.56 14.33 -5.58
N TYR A 202 -27.84 13.45 -4.60
CA TYR A 202 -27.52 12.02 -4.70
C TYR A 202 -28.14 11.33 -5.92
N GLN A 203 -29.44 11.55 -6.20
CA GLN A 203 -30.12 10.88 -7.31
C GLN A 203 -29.59 11.35 -8.66
N GLU A 204 -29.30 12.65 -8.80
CA GLU A 204 -28.73 13.23 -10.02
C GLU A 204 -27.34 12.65 -10.32
N VAL A 205 -26.45 12.65 -9.33
CA VAL A 205 -25.09 12.09 -9.46
C VAL A 205 -25.14 10.59 -9.75
N ARG A 206 -26.04 9.84 -9.07
CA ARG A 206 -26.19 8.40 -9.26
C ARG A 206 -26.70 8.06 -10.66
N LEU A 207 -27.72 8.75 -11.16
CA LEU A 207 -28.26 8.52 -12.50
C LEU A 207 -27.19 8.75 -13.59
N CYS A 208 -26.41 9.83 -13.48
CA CYS A 208 -25.32 10.10 -14.43
C CYS A 208 -24.20 9.04 -14.37
N SER A 209 -23.88 8.51 -13.18
CA SER A 209 -22.86 7.45 -13.03
C SER A 209 -23.27 6.09 -13.63
N LEU A 210 -24.58 5.76 -13.64
CA LEU A 210 -25.09 4.46 -14.09
C LEU A 210 -25.40 4.40 -15.58
N LEU A 211 -25.73 5.53 -16.23
CA LEU A 211 -26.23 5.57 -17.60
C LEU A 211 -25.20 5.14 -18.68
N ARG A 212 -23.95 4.82 -18.34
CA ARG A 212 -22.95 4.30 -19.30
C ARG A 212 -22.16 3.06 -18.88
N GLY A 213 -22.60 2.35 -17.83
CA GLY A 213 -22.19 0.94 -17.63
C GLY A 213 -22.60 0.00 -18.78
N GLN A 214 -23.31 0.51 -19.79
CA GLN A 214 -23.68 -0.20 -21.02
C GLN A 214 -22.70 0.00 -22.20
N ALA A 215 -21.54 0.64 -22.00
CA ALA A 215 -20.48 0.67 -23.00
C ALA A 215 -19.58 -0.58 -22.92
N GLY A 216 -20.19 -1.76 -23.14
CA GLY A 216 -19.55 -3.03 -23.57
C GLY A 216 -18.52 -3.71 -22.62
N PRO A 217 -18.47 -5.05 -22.57
CA PRO A 217 -17.33 -5.74 -21.96
C PRO A 217 -16.11 -5.55 -22.87
N MET A 218 -15.12 -4.78 -22.41
CA MET A 218 -13.77 -4.87 -22.95
C MET A 218 -13.07 -6.03 -22.24
N PHE A 219 -13.07 -7.19 -22.88
CA PHE A 219 -12.11 -8.26 -22.61
C PHE A 219 -10.69 -7.82 -22.95
#